data_AF-A0A5B9Q7Z8-F1
#
_entry.id   AF-A0A5B9Q7Z8-F1
#
_cell.length_a   1.000
_cell.length_b   1.000
_cell.length_c   1.000
_cell.angle_alpha   90.00
_cell.angle_beta   90.00
_cell.angle_gamma   90.00
#
_symmetry.space_group_name_H-M   'P 1'
#
loop_
_entity.id
_entity.type
_entity.pdbx_description
1 polymer ?
#
loop_
_entity_poly.entity_id
_entity_poly.type
_entity_poly.pdbx_seq_one_letter_code
_entity_poly.pdbx_strand_id
1 'polypeptide(L)'
;MNLASAGPLCFLWLRWDNRLADDSQNQVGRLRLQMFRWSVAAYLLGMVLGVLLWLVLPGDGLAQALARFPSRAFGFAAAELLFSLVCMLPLALDWRFLQGRSWLSKLLAVMSATNLLYHFPPLMAIVGQLASNPHWAKEPVLDRSVLLNLMAQWHVLALSCHFVLASVTVAAMATLWLASQANSAAEMNAKMQKSIRHAGLVALLTTLLQIPVGVWLLASTPAATRTALMGGSLVTSLIFVVAMTGTLILLQRLASIVLGDFGESTLRGACWLVLVIIFLMAATLRWSRPDKSKSIKAKSPAAVSVVVDSAAGRF
;
A
#
# COMPACT_ATOMS: atom_id res chain seq x y z
N MET A 1 -6.42 1.88 2.10
CA MET A 1 -5.97 1.96 0.69
C MET A 1 -5.78 0.60 0.05
N ASN A 2 -4.81 -0.24 0.46
CA ASN A 2 -4.57 -1.57 -0.13
C ASN A 2 -5.85 -2.41 -0.38
N LEU A 3 -6.68 -2.54 0.67
CA LEU A 3 -7.95 -3.26 0.58
C LEU A 3 -8.95 -2.59 -0.37
N ALA A 4 -9.04 -1.26 -0.34
CA ALA A 4 -9.92 -0.51 -1.23
C ALA A 4 -9.53 -0.69 -2.71
N SER A 5 -8.24 -0.73 -2.99
CA SER A 5 -7.71 -0.81 -4.36
C SER A 5 -7.85 -2.21 -4.97
N ALA A 6 -7.51 -3.27 -4.23
CA ALA A 6 -7.51 -4.64 -4.77
C ALA A 6 -8.69 -5.51 -4.31
N GLY A 7 -9.43 -5.10 -3.29
CA GLY A 7 -10.63 -5.79 -2.82
C GLY A 7 -11.69 -6.03 -3.90
N PRO A 8 -11.98 -5.06 -4.79
CA PRO A 8 -12.89 -5.29 -5.92
C PRO A 8 -12.44 -6.43 -6.86
N LEU A 9 -11.14 -6.67 -7.01
CA LEU A 9 -10.65 -7.78 -7.85
C LEU A 9 -10.96 -9.15 -7.24
N CYS A 10 -11.06 -9.24 -5.91
CA CYS A 10 -11.41 -10.48 -5.22
C CYS A 10 -12.84 -10.95 -5.59
N PHE A 11 -13.72 -10.02 -5.95
CA PHE A 11 -15.05 -10.39 -6.45
C PHE A 11 -14.98 -11.23 -7.73
N LEU A 12 -14.03 -10.91 -8.63
CA LEU A 12 -13.91 -11.57 -9.92
C LEU A 12 -13.54 -13.04 -9.74
N TRP A 13 -12.58 -13.34 -8.88
CA TRP A 13 -12.18 -14.73 -8.61
C TRP A 13 -13.24 -15.51 -7.83
N LEU A 14 -13.98 -14.85 -6.91
CA LEU A 14 -15.01 -15.51 -6.10
C LEU A 14 -16.29 -15.79 -6.90
N ARG A 15 -16.40 -15.21 -8.10
CA ARG A 15 -17.53 -15.37 -9.03
C ARG A 15 -17.24 -16.38 -10.15
N TRP A 16 -16.02 -16.93 -10.26
CA TRP A 16 -15.64 -17.77 -11.41
C TRP A 16 -16.52 -19.03 -11.57
N ASP A 17 -17.22 -19.49 -10.53
CA ASP A 17 -18.15 -20.63 -10.62
C ASP A 17 -19.58 -20.14 -10.96
N ASN A 18 -19.93 -20.18 -12.25
CA ASN A 18 -21.03 -19.44 -12.90
C ASN A 18 -22.49 -19.87 -12.59
N ARG A 19 -22.79 -20.63 -11.53
CA ARG A 19 -24.19 -20.99 -11.21
C ARG A 19 -24.81 -19.96 -10.25
N LEU A 20 -25.18 -18.81 -10.82
CA LEU A 20 -25.70 -17.62 -10.12
C LEU A 20 -27.07 -17.79 -9.46
N ALA A 21 -27.86 -18.79 -9.87
CA ALA A 21 -29.29 -18.84 -9.54
C ALA A 21 -29.61 -19.20 -8.08
N ASP A 22 -28.67 -19.76 -7.32
CA ASP A 22 -28.92 -20.25 -5.94
C ASP A 22 -27.96 -19.63 -4.90
N ASP A 23 -27.23 -18.59 -5.28
CA ASP A 23 -25.95 -18.24 -4.65
C ASP A 23 -26.05 -17.19 -3.54
N SER A 24 -27.24 -16.64 -3.28
CA SER A 24 -27.43 -15.61 -2.24
C SER A 24 -27.52 -16.19 -0.83
N GLN A 25 -27.91 -17.46 -0.69
CA GLN A 25 -27.83 -18.20 0.58
C GLN A 25 -26.46 -18.86 0.78
N ASN A 26 -25.69 -19.04 -0.29
CA ASN A 26 -24.37 -19.67 -0.22
C ASN A 26 -23.36 -18.76 0.51
N GLN A 27 -22.55 -19.38 1.37
CA GLN A 27 -21.52 -18.72 2.18
C GLN A 27 -20.55 -17.86 1.33
N VAL A 28 -20.21 -18.33 0.12
CA VAL A 28 -19.35 -17.60 -0.83
C VAL A 28 -20.01 -16.31 -1.33
N GLY A 29 -21.33 -16.30 -1.49
CA GLY A 29 -22.09 -15.11 -1.84
C GLY A 29 -21.99 -14.02 -0.76
N ARG A 30 -22.11 -14.42 0.53
CA ARG A 30 -21.94 -13.51 1.67
C ARG A 30 -20.52 -12.95 1.76
N LEU A 31 -19.51 -13.80 1.56
CA LEU A 31 -18.09 -13.44 1.54
C LEU A 31 -17.81 -12.34 0.49
N ARG A 32 -18.35 -12.48 -0.73
CA ARG A 32 -18.23 -11.48 -1.81
C ARG A 32 -18.79 -10.12 -1.40
N LEU A 33 -20.00 -10.11 -0.84
CA LEU A 33 -20.67 -8.88 -0.44
C LEU A 33 -19.93 -8.18 0.72
N GLN A 34 -19.48 -8.96 1.70
CA GLN A 34 -18.68 -8.44 2.81
C GLN A 34 -17.36 -7.84 2.32
N MET A 35 -16.67 -8.49 1.37
CA MET A 35 -15.44 -7.95 0.78
C MET A 35 -15.65 -6.58 0.13
N PHE A 36 -16.75 -6.40 -0.63
CA PHE A 36 -17.06 -5.10 -1.23
C PHE A 36 -17.36 -4.03 -0.19
N ARG A 37 -18.17 -4.37 0.82
CA ARG A 37 -18.49 -3.46 1.93
C ARG A 37 -17.22 -3.04 2.68
N TRP A 38 -16.32 -3.98 2.92
CA TRP A 38 -15.01 -3.71 3.52
C TRP A 38 -14.13 -2.83 2.62
N SER A 39 -14.16 -3.05 1.31
CA SER A 39 -13.42 -2.23 0.35
C SER A 39 -13.93 -0.79 0.33
N VAL A 40 -15.25 -0.58 0.30
CA VAL A 40 -15.88 0.75 0.39
C VAL A 40 -15.61 1.40 1.74
N ALA A 41 -15.73 0.67 2.85
CA ALA A 41 -15.43 1.21 4.18
C ALA A 41 -13.95 1.62 4.29
N ALA A 42 -13.02 0.77 3.83
CA ALA A 42 -11.59 1.08 3.82
C ALA A 42 -11.25 2.25 2.88
N TYR A 43 -12.03 2.42 1.82
CA TYR A 43 -11.90 3.53 0.88
C TYR A 43 -12.30 4.85 1.54
N LEU A 44 -13.51 4.90 2.11
CA LEU A 44 -14.04 6.09 2.80
C LEU A 44 -13.16 6.45 4.01
N LEU A 45 -12.74 5.46 4.80
CA LEU A 45 -11.81 5.67 5.91
C LEU A 45 -10.47 6.24 5.40
N GLY A 46 -9.96 5.74 4.28
CA GLY A 46 -8.76 6.27 3.63
C GLY A 46 -8.90 7.74 3.22
N MET A 47 -10.04 8.13 2.65
CA MET A 47 -10.34 9.52 2.30
C MET A 47 -10.38 10.41 3.54
N VAL A 48 -11.12 10.00 4.59
CA VAL A 48 -11.22 10.74 5.84
C VAL A 48 -9.84 10.92 6.48
N LEU A 49 -9.07 9.85 6.59
CA LEU A 49 -7.71 9.92 7.14
C LEU A 49 -6.78 10.79 6.30
N GLY A 50 -6.90 10.76 4.97
CA GLY A 50 -6.13 11.64 4.07
C GLY A 50 -6.44 13.12 4.29
N VAL A 51 -7.72 13.47 4.42
CA VAL A 51 -8.17 14.85 4.73
C VAL A 51 -7.71 15.26 6.12
N LEU A 52 -7.85 14.39 7.14
CA LEU A 52 -7.39 14.68 8.49
C LEU A 52 -5.88 14.89 8.55
N LEU A 53 -5.09 14.06 7.86
CA LEU A 53 -3.64 14.23 7.77
C LEU A 53 -3.28 15.58 7.14
N TRP A 54 -4.04 16.02 6.14
CA TRP A 54 -3.81 17.30 5.49
C TRP A 54 -4.18 18.49 6.39
N LEU A 55 -5.30 18.42 7.11
CA LEU A 55 -5.80 19.53 7.93
C LEU A 55 -5.15 19.62 9.32
N VAL A 56 -4.90 18.49 9.97
CA VAL A 56 -4.49 18.43 11.39
C VAL A 56 -2.98 18.34 11.54
N LEU A 57 -2.29 17.69 10.59
CA LEU A 57 -0.85 17.47 10.64
C LEU A 57 -0.15 18.01 9.39
N PRO A 58 -0.32 19.29 9.02
CA PRO A 58 0.38 19.88 7.90
C PRO A 58 1.87 20.02 8.27
N GLY A 59 2.66 18.99 7.99
CA GLY A 59 4.11 19.14 7.99
C GLY A 59 4.51 20.08 6.86
N ASP A 60 5.39 21.05 7.11
CA ASP A 60 5.84 22.03 6.10
C ASP A 60 6.27 21.35 4.79
N GLY A 61 6.95 20.20 4.89
CA GLY A 61 7.36 19.43 3.72
C GLY A 61 6.18 18.91 2.89
N LEU A 62 5.11 18.41 3.52
CA LEU A 62 3.92 17.94 2.80
C LEU A 62 3.18 19.11 2.16
N ALA A 63 3.01 20.22 2.87
CA ALA A 63 2.37 21.42 2.34
C ALA A 63 3.15 21.99 1.13
N GLN A 64 4.48 22.09 1.25
CA GLN A 64 5.36 22.51 0.14
C GLN A 64 5.29 21.55 -1.05
N ALA A 65 5.27 20.23 -0.80
CA ALA A 65 5.14 19.24 -1.87
C ALA A 65 3.81 19.37 -2.63
N LEU A 66 2.69 19.52 -1.90
CA LEU A 66 1.36 19.67 -2.49
C LEU A 66 1.21 21.00 -3.24
N ALA A 67 1.84 22.08 -2.77
CA ALA A 67 1.81 23.38 -3.43
C ALA A 67 2.45 23.39 -4.84
N ARG A 68 3.27 22.37 -5.16
CA ARG A 68 3.88 22.22 -6.50
C ARG A 68 2.91 21.64 -7.54
N PHE A 69 1.76 21.12 -7.12
CA PHE A 69 0.76 20.61 -8.04
C PHE A 69 -0.20 21.73 -8.47
N PRO A 70 -0.54 21.83 -9.76
CA PRO A 70 -1.50 22.84 -10.22
C PRO A 70 -2.89 22.58 -9.61
N SER A 71 -3.66 23.63 -9.35
CA SER A 71 -5.00 23.54 -8.72
C SER A 71 -5.93 22.56 -9.43
N ARG A 72 -5.85 22.49 -10.77
CA ARG A 72 -6.62 21.54 -11.60
C ARG A 72 -6.32 20.08 -11.29
N ALA A 73 -5.10 19.73 -10.85
CA ALA A 73 -4.72 18.36 -10.50
C ALA A 73 -5.54 17.83 -9.31
N PHE A 74 -5.86 18.68 -8.33
CA PHE A 74 -6.72 18.29 -7.21
C PHE A 74 -8.16 18.01 -7.65
N GLY A 75 -8.67 18.77 -8.62
CA GLY A 75 -9.98 18.52 -9.24
C GLY A 75 -10.02 17.16 -9.95
N PHE A 76 -8.98 16.84 -10.73
CA PHE A 76 -8.87 15.53 -11.35
C PHE A 76 -8.73 14.41 -10.30
N ALA A 77 -7.89 14.56 -9.29
CA ALA A 77 -7.74 13.57 -8.23
C ALA A 77 -9.07 13.30 -7.49
N ALA A 78 -9.85 14.35 -7.20
CA ALA A 78 -11.17 14.23 -6.61
C ALA A 78 -12.17 13.53 -7.54
N ALA A 79 -12.14 13.84 -8.85
CA ALA A 79 -12.97 13.17 -9.84
C ALA A 79 -12.63 11.67 -9.96
N GLU A 80 -11.35 11.29 -9.93
CA GLU A 80 -10.90 9.89 -9.96
C GLU A 80 -11.31 9.13 -8.69
N LEU A 81 -11.25 9.78 -7.53
CA LEU A 81 -11.77 9.24 -6.29
C LEU A 81 -13.29 9.01 -6.39
N LEU A 82 -14.04 10.02 -6.85
CA LEU A 82 -15.49 9.89 -7.00
C LEU A 82 -15.86 8.80 -8.00
N PHE A 83 -15.16 8.72 -9.13
CA PHE A 83 -15.36 7.69 -10.15
C PHE A 83 -15.18 6.28 -9.57
N SER A 84 -14.12 6.07 -8.79
CA SER A 84 -13.85 4.78 -8.13
C SER A 84 -14.97 4.41 -7.14
N LEU A 85 -15.45 5.39 -6.37
CA LEU A 85 -16.56 5.21 -5.43
C LEU A 85 -17.86 4.85 -6.14
N VAL A 86 -18.20 5.56 -7.23
CA VAL A 86 -19.38 5.28 -8.05
C VAL A 86 -19.33 3.88 -8.66
N CYS A 87 -18.14 3.39 -9.02
CA CYS A 87 -17.98 2.01 -9.50
C CYS A 87 -18.18 0.97 -8.39
N MET A 88 -17.73 1.26 -7.17
CA MET A 88 -17.81 0.32 -6.03
C MET A 88 -19.19 0.28 -5.36
N LEU A 89 -19.89 1.41 -5.25
CA LEU A 89 -21.14 1.53 -4.48
C LEU A 89 -22.26 0.59 -4.97
N PRO A 90 -22.57 0.48 -6.28
CA PRO A 90 -23.59 -0.45 -6.77
C PRO A 90 -23.29 -1.90 -6.40
N LEU A 91 -22.00 -2.28 -6.38
CA LEU A 91 -21.56 -3.63 -6.03
C LEU A 91 -21.68 -3.91 -4.53
N ALA A 92 -21.54 -2.88 -3.68
CA ALA A 92 -21.60 -3.00 -2.23
C ALA A 92 -23.03 -2.90 -1.65
N LEU A 93 -23.91 -2.11 -2.29
CA LEU A 93 -25.27 -1.85 -1.81
C LEU A 93 -26.27 -2.89 -2.29
N ASP A 94 -26.38 -3.09 -3.60
CA ASP A 94 -27.34 -4.02 -4.18
C ASP A 94 -26.81 -4.72 -5.43
N TRP A 95 -26.01 -5.75 -5.20
CA TRP A 95 -25.49 -6.60 -6.27
C TRP A 95 -26.60 -7.34 -7.03
N ARG A 96 -27.85 -7.43 -6.50
CA ARG A 96 -28.98 -8.11 -7.16
C ARG A 96 -29.38 -7.38 -8.43
N PHE A 97 -29.39 -6.04 -8.40
CA PHE A 97 -29.59 -5.22 -9.59
C PHE A 97 -28.62 -5.57 -10.73
N LEU A 98 -27.41 -6.01 -10.38
CA LEU A 98 -26.35 -6.39 -11.32
C LEU A 98 -26.23 -7.90 -11.56
N GLN A 99 -27.09 -8.74 -10.95
CA GLN A 99 -27.06 -10.19 -11.15
C GLN A 99 -27.29 -10.57 -12.61
N GLY A 100 -28.28 -9.95 -13.25
CA GLY A 100 -28.59 -10.15 -14.68
C GLY A 100 -27.54 -9.57 -15.63
N ARG A 101 -26.62 -8.73 -15.14
CA ARG A 101 -25.57 -8.06 -15.92
C ARG A 101 -24.19 -8.38 -15.37
N SER A 102 -23.84 -9.66 -15.41
CA SER A 102 -22.57 -10.17 -14.87
C SER A 102 -21.33 -9.47 -15.45
N TRP A 103 -21.35 -9.13 -16.74
CA TRP A 103 -20.27 -8.39 -17.41
C TRP A 103 -20.09 -6.98 -16.83
N LEU A 104 -21.19 -6.27 -16.53
CA LEU A 104 -21.15 -4.93 -15.98
C LEU A 104 -20.55 -4.95 -14.57
N SER A 105 -20.92 -5.94 -13.75
CA SER A 105 -20.30 -6.11 -12.42
C SER A 105 -18.78 -6.30 -12.52
N LYS A 106 -18.33 -7.10 -13.51
CA LYS A 106 -16.91 -7.34 -13.73
C LYS A 106 -16.20 -6.07 -14.18
N LEU A 107 -16.81 -5.33 -15.12
CA LEU A 107 -16.28 -4.07 -15.61
C LEU A 107 -16.12 -3.05 -14.49
N LEU A 108 -17.16 -2.83 -13.67
CA LEU A 108 -17.11 -1.89 -12.54
C LEU A 108 -16.03 -2.27 -11.51
N ALA A 109 -15.88 -3.57 -11.22
CA ALA A 109 -14.83 -4.06 -10.31
C ALA A 109 -13.42 -3.84 -10.88
N VAL A 110 -13.21 -4.09 -12.18
CA VAL A 110 -11.93 -3.83 -12.85
C VAL A 110 -11.64 -2.33 -12.89
N MET A 111 -12.60 -1.51 -13.33
CA MET A 111 -12.43 -0.06 -13.45
C MET A 111 -12.11 0.59 -12.11
N SER A 112 -12.82 0.24 -11.04
CA SER A 112 -12.51 0.77 -9.69
C SER A 112 -11.10 0.37 -9.24
N ALA A 113 -10.73 -0.89 -9.41
CA ALA A 113 -9.42 -1.39 -8.97
C ALA A 113 -8.27 -0.78 -9.78
N THR A 114 -8.35 -0.80 -11.12
CA THR A 114 -7.29 -0.26 -11.97
C THR A 114 -7.15 1.24 -11.80
N ASN A 115 -8.26 1.97 -11.64
CA ASN A 115 -8.19 3.41 -11.40
C ASN A 115 -7.41 3.74 -10.12
N LEU A 116 -7.72 3.05 -9.03
CA LEU A 116 -7.05 3.24 -7.75
C LEU A 116 -5.58 2.79 -7.79
N LEU A 117 -5.28 1.66 -8.43
CA LEU A 117 -3.91 1.10 -8.49
C LEU A 117 -3.00 1.85 -9.46
N TYR A 118 -3.54 2.45 -10.51
CA TYR A 118 -2.76 3.14 -11.54
C TYR A 118 -2.42 4.58 -11.12
N HIS A 119 -3.38 5.33 -10.60
CA HIS A 119 -3.17 6.77 -10.33
C HIS A 119 -2.49 7.05 -8.99
N PHE A 120 -2.96 6.43 -7.91
CA PHE A 120 -2.60 6.89 -6.56
C PHE A 120 -1.22 6.46 -6.07
N PRO A 121 -0.75 5.21 -6.28
CA PRO A 121 0.57 4.79 -5.80
C PRO A 121 1.73 5.65 -6.33
N PRO A 122 1.84 5.92 -7.64
CA PRO A 122 2.91 6.77 -8.15
C PRO A 122 2.78 8.23 -7.70
N LEU A 123 1.56 8.78 -7.61
CA LEU A 123 1.33 10.12 -7.06
C LEU A 123 1.80 10.23 -5.61
N MET A 124 1.43 9.26 -4.76
CA MET A 124 1.82 9.23 -3.35
C MET A 124 3.33 9.02 -3.18
N ALA A 125 3.96 8.24 -4.06
CA ALA A 125 5.42 8.09 -4.10
C ALA A 125 6.10 9.44 -4.38
N ILE A 126 5.64 10.17 -5.39
CA ILE A 126 6.15 11.50 -5.78
C ILE A 126 5.94 12.51 -4.65
N VAL A 127 4.73 12.60 -4.09
CA VAL A 127 4.45 13.49 -2.95
C VAL A 127 5.34 13.14 -1.76
N GLY A 128 5.53 11.86 -1.46
CA GLY A 128 6.41 11.41 -0.39
C GLY A 128 7.87 11.80 -0.60
N GLN A 129 8.37 11.69 -1.83
CA GLN A 129 9.72 12.11 -2.19
C GLN A 129 9.90 13.61 -2.06
N LEU A 130 9.00 14.40 -2.65
CA LEU A 130 9.02 15.87 -2.56
C LEU A 130 8.91 16.37 -1.11
N ALA A 131 8.06 15.73 -0.29
CA ALA A 131 7.90 16.10 1.11
C ALA A 131 9.16 15.81 1.93
N SER A 132 9.90 14.75 1.58
CA SER A 132 11.18 14.42 2.22
C SER A 132 12.34 15.29 1.71
N ASN A 133 12.36 15.61 0.42
CA ASN A 133 13.40 16.37 -0.25
C ASN A 133 12.76 17.34 -1.27
N PRO A 134 12.54 18.61 -0.90
CA PRO A 134 11.96 19.61 -1.80
C PRO A 134 12.77 19.83 -3.08
N HIS A 135 14.07 19.54 -3.08
CA HIS A 135 14.95 19.68 -4.25
C HIS A 135 15.00 18.43 -5.14
N TRP A 136 14.18 17.40 -4.86
CA TRP A 136 14.15 16.17 -5.65
C TRP A 136 13.69 16.40 -7.10
N ALA A 137 12.78 17.35 -7.31
CA ALA A 137 12.45 17.89 -8.62
C ALA A 137 12.88 19.37 -8.69
N LYS A 138 13.32 19.84 -9.86
CA LYS A 138 13.82 21.21 -10.04
C LYS A 138 12.69 22.23 -10.28
N GLU A 139 11.59 21.78 -10.86
CA GLU A 139 10.54 22.60 -11.44
C GLU A 139 9.54 23.08 -10.38
N PRO A 140 9.37 24.38 -10.15
CA PRO A 140 8.53 24.88 -9.05
C PRO A 140 7.07 24.39 -9.14
N VAL A 141 6.57 24.18 -10.37
CA VAL A 141 5.26 23.59 -10.64
C VAL A 141 5.44 22.33 -11.48
N LEU A 142 4.81 21.24 -11.06
CA LEU A 142 4.86 19.95 -11.74
C LEU A 142 3.72 19.88 -12.76
N ASP A 143 4.02 20.25 -14.01
CA ASP A 143 3.10 20.01 -15.12
C ASP A 143 2.97 18.51 -15.43
N ARG A 144 2.08 18.16 -16.36
CA ARG A 144 1.82 16.76 -16.74
C ARG A 144 3.07 16.06 -17.27
N SER A 145 3.90 16.75 -18.05
CA SER A 145 5.08 16.15 -18.67
C SER A 145 6.14 15.82 -17.63
N VAL A 146 6.39 16.75 -16.71
CA VAL A 146 7.30 16.56 -15.57
C VAL A 146 6.79 15.44 -14.68
N LEU A 147 5.48 15.42 -14.39
CA LEU A 147 4.88 14.37 -13.57
C LEU A 147 5.07 12.98 -14.19
N LEU A 148 4.81 12.81 -15.48
CA LEU A 148 5.01 11.53 -16.17
C LEU A 148 6.48 11.09 -16.15
N ASN A 149 7.41 12.03 -16.32
CA ASN A 149 8.84 11.74 -16.19
C ASN A 149 9.22 11.30 -14.76
N LEU A 150 8.65 11.92 -13.73
CA LEU A 150 8.83 11.51 -12.34
C LEU A 150 8.23 10.12 -12.07
N MET A 151 7.06 9.82 -12.64
CA MET A 151 6.40 8.51 -12.51
C MET A 151 7.22 7.38 -13.15
N ALA A 152 7.96 7.68 -14.22
CA ALA A 152 8.85 6.74 -14.89
C ALA A 152 10.17 6.48 -14.16
N GLN A 153 10.47 7.20 -13.08
CA GLN A 153 11.69 6.95 -12.31
C GLN A 153 11.64 5.57 -11.63
N TRP A 154 12.77 4.85 -11.66
CA TRP A 154 12.90 3.50 -11.11
C TRP A 154 12.39 3.36 -9.68
N HIS A 155 12.65 4.35 -8.82
CA HIS A 155 12.17 4.34 -7.45
C HIS A 155 10.64 4.40 -7.34
N VAL A 156 9.99 5.25 -8.14
CA VAL A 156 8.52 5.40 -8.14
C VAL A 156 7.86 4.15 -8.69
N LEU A 157 8.42 3.57 -9.75
CA LEU A 157 7.97 2.29 -10.31
C LEU A 157 8.11 1.16 -9.29
N ALA A 158 9.26 1.02 -8.64
CA ALA A 158 9.47 -0.01 -7.62
C ALA A 158 8.46 0.09 -6.47
N LEU A 159 8.22 1.31 -5.97
CA LEU A 159 7.26 1.53 -4.88
C LEU A 159 5.82 1.26 -5.33
N SER A 160 5.47 1.63 -6.57
CA SER A 160 4.15 1.38 -7.15
C SER A 160 3.91 -0.13 -7.34
N CYS A 161 4.89 -0.85 -7.91
CA CYS A 161 4.84 -2.31 -8.04
C CYS A 161 4.71 -2.99 -6.68
N HIS A 162 5.48 -2.54 -5.68
CA HIS A 162 5.38 -3.06 -4.32
C HIS A 162 3.99 -2.84 -3.73
N PHE A 163 3.43 -1.64 -3.90
CA PHE A 163 2.08 -1.32 -3.43
C PHE A 163 1.00 -2.16 -4.12
N VAL A 164 1.09 -2.39 -5.43
CA VAL A 164 0.14 -3.23 -6.17
C VAL A 164 0.16 -4.66 -5.63
N LEU A 165 1.35 -5.26 -5.47
CA LEU A 165 1.48 -6.60 -4.91
C LEU A 165 0.95 -6.65 -3.47
N ALA A 166 1.32 -5.68 -2.63
CA ALA A 166 0.83 -5.60 -1.26
C ALA A 166 -0.68 -5.40 -1.18
N SER A 167 -1.28 -4.71 -2.15
CA SER A 167 -2.74 -4.54 -2.23
C SER A 167 -3.42 -5.86 -2.51
N VAL A 168 -2.92 -6.62 -3.49
CA VAL A 168 -3.45 -7.95 -3.82
C VAL A 168 -3.27 -8.92 -2.65
N THR A 169 -2.10 -8.93 -1.99
CA THR A 169 -1.90 -9.73 -0.77
C THR A 169 -2.91 -9.37 0.31
N VAL A 170 -3.07 -8.08 0.65
CA VAL A 170 -4.03 -7.65 1.70
C VAL A 170 -5.46 -8.05 1.35
N ALA A 171 -5.87 -7.94 0.09
CA ALA A 171 -7.20 -8.31 -0.35
C ALA A 171 -7.44 -9.84 -0.27
N ALA A 172 -6.44 -10.64 -0.63
CA ALA A 172 -6.44 -12.09 -0.41
C ALA A 172 -6.50 -12.45 1.08
N MET A 173 -5.70 -11.79 1.92
CA MET A 173 -5.71 -12.00 3.38
C MET A 173 -7.05 -11.62 4.02
N ALA A 174 -7.68 -10.52 3.57
CA ALA A 174 -9.03 -10.16 4.00
C ALA A 174 -10.07 -11.23 3.61
N THR A 175 -9.89 -11.90 2.47
CA THR A 175 -10.73 -13.03 2.06
C THR A 175 -10.58 -14.21 3.03
N LEU A 176 -9.33 -14.55 3.40
CA LEU A 176 -9.04 -15.61 4.38
C LEU A 176 -9.63 -15.27 5.76
N TRP A 177 -9.50 -14.02 6.20
CA TRP A 177 -10.04 -13.54 7.46
C TRP A 177 -11.57 -13.67 7.51
N LEU A 178 -12.27 -13.21 6.47
CA LEU A 178 -13.73 -13.33 6.38
C LEU A 178 -14.15 -14.80 6.33
N ALA A 179 -13.42 -15.66 5.61
CA ALA A 179 -13.70 -17.09 5.57
C ALA A 179 -13.52 -17.75 6.95
N SER A 180 -12.53 -17.32 7.74
CA SER A 180 -12.29 -17.80 9.11
C SER A 180 -13.36 -17.39 10.14
N GLN A 181 -14.18 -16.38 9.82
CA GLN A 181 -15.32 -15.98 10.66
C GLN A 181 -16.60 -16.71 10.27
N ALA A 182 -16.69 -17.21 9.04
CA ALA A 182 -17.94 -17.70 8.49
C ALA A 182 -18.31 -19.10 8.97
N ASN A 183 -17.34 -19.95 9.36
CA ASN A 183 -17.58 -21.37 9.63
C ASN A 183 -16.58 -21.98 10.61
N SER A 184 -17.00 -23.04 11.31
CA SER A 184 -16.08 -24.03 11.85
C SER A 184 -15.47 -24.87 10.71
N ALA A 185 -14.26 -25.41 10.88
CA ALA A 185 -13.59 -26.18 9.84
C ALA A 185 -14.40 -27.40 9.36
N ALA A 186 -15.25 -27.96 10.23
CA ALA A 186 -16.12 -29.09 9.93
C ALA A 186 -17.29 -28.75 8.99
N GLU A 187 -17.70 -27.48 8.91
CA GLU A 187 -18.87 -27.03 8.14
C GLU A 187 -18.49 -26.42 6.78
N MET A 188 -17.20 -26.36 6.45
CA MET A 188 -16.74 -25.79 5.19
C MET A 188 -17.01 -26.72 4.01
N ASN A 189 -17.89 -26.29 3.12
CA ASN A 189 -18.12 -26.98 1.85
C ASN A 189 -16.90 -26.88 0.90
N ALA A 190 -16.84 -27.78 -0.08
CA ALA A 190 -15.73 -27.85 -1.04
C ALA A 190 -15.50 -26.54 -1.83
N LYS A 191 -16.56 -25.76 -2.08
CA LYS A 191 -16.46 -24.46 -2.75
C LYS A 191 -15.71 -23.45 -1.89
N MET A 192 -16.02 -23.36 -0.59
CA MET A 192 -15.33 -22.48 0.34
C MET A 192 -13.86 -22.89 0.49
N GLN A 193 -13.57 -24.18 0.63
CA GLN A 193 -12.19 -24.69 0.69
C GLN A 193 -11.38 -24.31 -0.57
N LYS A 194 -12.00 -24.42 -1.76
CA LYS A 194 -11.39 -23.97 -3.02
C LYS A 194 -11.11 -22.47 -3.03
N SER A 195 -12.05 -21.65 -2.55
CA SER A 195 -11.86 -20.19 -2.43
C SER A 195 -10.74 -19.84 -1.45
N ILE A 196 -10.67 -20.49 -0.29
CA ILE A 196 -9.60 -20.30 0.70
C ILE A 196 -8.24 -20.69 0.10
N ARG A 197 -8.14 -21.86 -0.53
CA ARG A 197 -6.91 -22.32 -1.20
C ARG A 197 -6.45 -21.32 -2.26
N HIS A 198 -7.38 -20.81 -3.07
CA HIS A 198 -7.06 -19.83 -4.10
C HIS A 198 -6.58 -18.50 -3.51
N ALA A 199 -7.28 -17.96 -2.50
CA ALA A 199 -6.84 -16.76 -1.79
C ALA A 199 -5.46 -16.95 -1.14
N GLY A 200 -5.22 -18.11 -0.50
CA GLY A 200 -3.92 -18.49 0.03
C GLY A 200 -2.82 -18.53 -1.04
N LEU A 201 -3.11 -19.09 -2.21
CA LEU A 201 -2.17 -19.16 -3.33
C LEU A 201 -1.84 -17.76 -3.87
N VAL A 202 -2.85 -16.90 -4.06
CA VAL A 202 -2.62 -15.52 -4.50
C VAL A 202 -1.77 -14.78 -3.48
N ALA A 203 -2.10 -14.86 -2.18
CA ALA A 203 -1.33 -14.24 -1.13
C ALA A 203 0.12 -14.76 -1.12
N LEU A 204 0.32 -16.06 -1.28
CA LEU A 204 1.63 -16.70 -1.34
C LEU A 204 2.47 -16.17 -2.50
N LEU A 205 1.92 -16.22 -3.72
CA LEU A 205 2.62 -15.78 -4.94
C LEU A 205 2.94 -14.29 -4.91
N THR A 206 2.00 -13.46 -4.46
CA THR A 206 2.23 -12.01 -4.37
C THR A 206 3.23 -11.65 -3.28
N THR A 207 3.23 -12.35 -2.15
CA THR A 207 4.25 -12.17 -1.10
C THR A 207 5.63 -12.63 -1.58
N LEU A 208 5.70 -13.73 -2.34
CA LEU A 208 6.95 -14.21 -2.92
C LEU A 208 7.52 -13.20 -3.93
N LEU A 209 6.67 -12.64 -4.81
CA LEU A 209 7.06 -11.61 -5.77
C LEU A 209 7.44 -10.27 -5.10
N GLN A 210 6.94 -10.00 -3.89
CA GLN A 210 7.37 -8.82 -3.14
C GLN A 210 8.85 -8.89 -2.72
N ILE A 211 9.47 -10.06 -2.64
CA ILE A 211 10.90 -10.19 -2.30
C ILE A 211 11.79 -9.53 -3.37
N PRO A 212 11.76 -9.96 -4.65
CA PRO A 212 12.58 -9.31 -5.68
C PRO A 212 12.20 -7.84 -5.89
N VAL A 213 10.91 -7.48 -5.77
CA VAL A 213 10.47 -6.07 -5.83
C VAL A 213 10.99 -5.27 -4.64
N GLY A 214 11.06 -5.85 -3.45
CA GLY A 214 11.64 -5.24 -2.26
C GLY A 214 13.15 -5.01 -2.40
N VAL A 215 13.87 -5.96 -3.01
CA VAL A 215 15.29 -5.79 -3.37
C VAL A 215 15.46 -4.66 -4.39
N TRP A 216 14.61 -4.61 -5.42
CA TRP A 216 14.62 -3.51 -6.40
C TRP A 216 14.32 -2.16 -5.74
N LEU A 217 13.36 -2.09 -4.82
CA LEU A 217 13.05 -0.88 -4.06
C LEU A 217 14.24 -0.46 -3.19
N LEU A 218 14.85 -1.40 -2.47
CA LEU A 218 16.04 -1.14 -1.66
C LEU A 218 17.18 -0.59 -2.51
N ALA A 219 17.49 -1.23 -3.64
CA ALA A 219 18.51 -0.76 -4.59
C ALA A 219 18.20 0.65 -5.13
N SER A 220 16.92 0.99 -5.27
CA SER A 220 16.46 2.31 -5.76
C SER A 220 16.36 3.37 -4.65
N THR A 221 16.59 3.03 -3.38
CA THR A 221 16.54 4.00 -2.28
C THR A 221 17.87 4.75 -2.08
N PRO A 222 17.85 5.97 -1.52
CA PRO A 222 19.07 6.72 -1.22
C PRO A 222 20.05 5.95 -0.34
N ALA A 223 21.35 6.15 -0.55
CA ALA A 223 22.41 5.44 0.19
C ALA A 223 22.30 5.61 1.71
N ALA A 224 21.85 6.76 2.21
CA ALA A 224 21.63 6.99 3.64
C ALA A 224 20.54 6.06 4.22
N THR A 225 19.40 5.93 3.52
CA THR A 225 18.31 5.01 3.91
C THR A 225 18.79 3.56 3.85
N ARG A 226 19.51 3.17 2.79
CA ARG A 226 20.11 1.82 2.70
C ARG A 226 21.05 1.54 3.86
N THR A 227 21.94 2.48 4.18
CA THR A 227 22.90 2.35 5.28
C THR A 227 22.19 2.20 6.61
N ALA A 228 21.14 2.99 6.87
CA ALA A 228 20.34 2.87 8.09
C ALA A 228 19.68 1.48 8.22
N LEU A 229 19.23 0.89 7.10
CA LEU A 229 18.66 -0.46 7.08
C LEU A 229 19.73 -1.57 7.22
N MET A 230 20.92 -1.36 6.68
CA MET A 230 22.02 -2.33 6.60
C MET A 230 23.04 -2.23 7.75
N GLY A 231 22.65 -1.67 8.90
CA GLY A 231 23.45 -1.66 10.13
C GLY A 231 23.87 -0.28 10.64
N GLY A 232 23.63 0.79 9.88
CA GLY A 232 23.90 2.16 10.32
C GLY A 232 23.00 2.65 11.46
N SER A 233 21.87 1.98 11.69
CA SER A 233 21.00 2.18 12.85
C SER A 233 20.55 0.83 13.39
N LEU A 234 21.02 0.45 14.58
CA LEU A 234 20.71 -0.85 15.20
C LEU A 234 19.20 -1.08 15.30
N VAL A 235 18.44 -0.07 15.74
CA VAL A 235 16.98 -0.17 15.88
C VAL A 235 16.31 -0.43 14.54
N THR A 236 16.65 0.36 13.51
CA THR A 236 16.06 0.24 12.17
C THR A 236 16.39 -1.11 11.55
N SER A 237 17.63 -1.57 11.68
CA SER A 237 18.07 -2.88 11.19
C SER A 237 17.38 -4.04 11.90
N LEU A 238 17.23 -3.98 13.23
CA LEU A 238 16.54 -5.03 13.98
C LEU A 238 15.08 -5.17 13.56
N ILE A 239 14.36 -4.05 13.43
CA ILE A 239 12.95 -4.08 13.01
C ILE A 239 12.83 -4.61 11.59
N PHE A 240 13.73 -4.22 10.69
CA PHE A 240 13.77 -4.73 9.32
C PHE A 240 13.99 -6.25 9.29
N VAL A 241 14.95 -6.76 10.07
CA VAL A 241 15.21 -8.21 10.20
C VAL A 241 13.99 -8.95 10.76
N VAL A 242 13.37 -8.43 11.84
CA VAL A 242 12.16 -9.04 12.41
C VAL A 242 11.02 -9.07 11.39
N ALA A 243 10.85 -8.01 10.61
CA ALA A 243 9.84 -7.96 9.55
C ALA A 243 10.13 -8.99 8.45
N MET A 244 11.40 -9.16 8.05
CA MET A 244 11.84 -10.18 7.08
C MET A 244 11.61 -11.60 7.59
N THR A 245 11.98 -11.89 8.84
CA THR A 245 11.68 -13.18 9.48
C THR A 245 10.17 -13.44 9.52
N GLY A 246 9.38 -12.42 9.88
CA GLY A 246 7.91 -12.47 9.85
C GLY A 246 7.38 -12.85 8.47
N THR A 247 7.92 -12.25 7.41
CA THR A 247 7.56 -12.58 6.02
C THR A 247 7.85 -14.04 5.67
N LEU A 248 8.98 -14.60 6.09
CA LEU A 248 9.29 -16.01 5.86
C LEU A 248 8.31 -16.94 6.60
N ILE A 249 7.95 -16.62 7.84
CA ILE A 249 6.95 -17.36 8.62
C ILE A 249 5.57 -17.25 7.94
N LEU A 250 5.22 -16.07 7.40
CA LEU A 250 3.98 -15.87 6.67
C LEU A 250 3.94 -16.74 5.40
N LEU A 251 5.03 -16.81 4.62
CA LEU A 251 5.12 -17.67 3.45
C LEU A 251 4.90 -19.15 3.80
N GLN A 252 5.49 -19.62 4.91
CA GLN A 252 5.26 -20.98 5.40
C GLN A 252 3.78 -21.23 5.73
N ARG A 253 3.14 -20.32 6.48
CA ARG A 253 1.71 -20.44 6.83
C ARG A 253 0.82 -20.42 5.59
N LEU A 254 1.12 -19.56 4.62
CA LEU A 254 0.38 -19.49 3.36
C LEU A 254 0.55 -20.78 2.55
N ALA A 255 1.74 -21.38 2.54
CA ALA A 255 1.96 -22.69 1.94
C ALA A 255 1.12 -23.79 2.62
N SER A 256 1.05 -23.82 3.96
CA SER A 256 0.18 -24.74 4.70
C SER A 256 -1.30 -24.58 4.32
N ILE A 257 -1.79 -23.34 4.20
CA ILE A 257 -3.16 -23.05 3.77
C ILE A 257 -3.41 -23.57 2.34
N VAL A 258 -2.46 -23.36 1.42
CA VAL A 258 -2.57 -23.87 0.04
C VAL A 258 -2.63 -25.40 0.02
N LEU A 259 -1.85 -26.07 0.87
CA LEU A 259 -1.82 -27.52 1.02
C LEU A 259 -3.07 -28.11 1.72
N GLY A 260 -3.93 -27.27 2.28
CA GLY A 260 -5.23 -27.68 2.82
C GLY A 260 -5.39 -27.52 4.34
N ASP A 261 -4.43 -26.93 5.04
CA ASP A 261 -4.63 -26.56 6.45
C ASP A 261 -5.53 -25.32 6.54
N PHE A 262 -6.84 -25.58 6.66
CA PHE A 262 -7.87 -24.56 6.80
C PHE A 262 -8.28 -24.29 8.25
N GLY A 263 -7.44 -24.67 9.22
CA GLY A 263 -7.70 -24.40 10.63
C GLY A 263 -7.89 -22.91 10.91
N GLU A 264 -8.88 -22.55 11.74
CA GLU A 264 -9.20 -21.16 12.10
C GLU A 264 -7.98 -20.43 12.70
N SER A 265 -7.22 -21.12 13.54
CA SER A 265 -5.96 -20.61 14.13
C SER A 265 -4.88 -20.36 13.08
N THR A 266 -4.78 -21.22 12.06
CA THR A 266 -3.85 -21.04 10.94
C THR A 266 -4.24 -19.81 10.11
N LEU A 267 -5.52 -19.70 9.71
CA LEU A 267 -6.04 -18.58 8.92
C LEU A 267 -5.90 -17.24 9.66
N ARG A 268 -6.38 -17.17 10.91
CA ARG A 268 -6.30 -15.94 11.72
C ARG A 268 -4.86 -15.59 12.07
N GLY A 269 -4.03 -16.59 12.39
CA GLY A 269 -2.62 -16.38 12.68
C GLY A 269 -1.87 -15.78 11.48
N ALA A 270 -2.15 -16.24 10.26
CA ALA A 270 -1.58 -15.65 9.05
C ALA A 270 -2.06 -14.19 8.86
N CYS A 271 -3.35 -13.90 9.12
CA CYS A 271 -3.90 -12.54 9.01
C CYS A 271 -3.32 -11.57 10.06
N TRP A 272 -3.16 -12.00 11.30
CA TRP A 272 -2.50 -11.18 12.31
C TRP A 272 -1.03 -10.94 11.98
N LEU A 273 -0.34 -11.97 11.49
CA LEU A 273 1.06 -11.86 11.11
C LEU A 273 1.26 -10.85 9.98
N VAL A 274 0.40 -10.82 8.95
CA VAL A 274 0.53 -9.82 7.88
C VAL A 274 0.31 -8.39 8.41
N LEU A 275 -0.61 -8.19 9.36
CA LEU A 275 -0.80 -6.88 9.99
C LEU A 275 0.44 -6.44 10.75
N VAL A 276 1.03 -7.33 11.56
CA VAL A 276 2.28 -7.08 12.27
C VAL A 276 3.41 -6.70 11.30
N ILE A 277 3.58 -7.47 10.22
CA ILE A 277 4.59 -7.18 9.19
C ILE A 277 4.37 -5.80 8.57
N ILE A 278 3.12 -5.43 8.23
CA ILE A 278 2.80 -4.11 7.67
C ILE A 278 3.22 -2.99 8.64
N PHE A 279 2.91 -3.13 9.94
CA PHE A 279 3.33 -2.15 10.95
C PHE A 279 4.85 -2.06 11.08
N LEU A 280 5.55 -3.19 11.12
CA LEU A 280 7.01 -3.23 11.20
C LEU A 280 7.67 -2.60 9.95
N MET A 281 7.12 -2.84 8.76
CA MET A 281 7.62 -2.25 7.51
C MET A 281 7.37 -0.74 7.45
N ALA A 282 6.20 -0.29 7.90
CA ALA A 282 5.91 1.14 8.01
C ALA A 282 6.84 1.84 9.01
N ALA A 283 7.10 1.21 10.16
CA ALA A 283 8.04 1.70 11.17
C ALA A 283 9.48 1.75 10.62
N THR A 284 9.90 0.70 9.93
CA THR A 284 11.20 0.61 9.25
C THR A 284 11.39 1.75 8.25
N LEU A 285 10.39 2.02 7.41
CA LEU A 285 10.43 3.12 6.45
C LEU A 285 10.44 4.49 7.14
N ARG A 286 9.71 4.64 8.25
CA ARG A 286 9.68 5.89 9.01
C ARG A 286 11.03 6.20 9.67
N TRP A 287 11.64 5.21 10.31
CA TRP A 287 12.89 5.35 11.06
C TRP A 287 14.16 5.22 10.23
N SER A 288 14.07 4.77 8.97
CA SER A 288 15.21 4.79 8.03
C SER A 288 15.41 6.14 7.35
N ARG A 289 14.50 7.10 7.54
CA ARG A 289 14.66 8.46 7.00
C ARG A 289 15.67 9.25 7.84
N PRO A 290 16.66 9.92 7.23
CA PRO A 290 17.66 10.68 7.98
C PRO A 290 17.01 11.85 8.73
N ASP A 291 17.40 12.02 10.00
CA ASP A 291 17.01 13.17 10.82
C ASP A 291 17.60 14.46 10.24
N LYS A 292 16.76 15.32 9.65
CA LYS A 292 17.18 16.64 9.15
C LYS A 292 17.80 17.52 10.25
N SER A 293 17.46 17.30 11.52
CA SER A 293 17.95 18.12 12.65
C SER A 293 19.43 17.90 12.96
N LYS A 294 19.99 16.72 12.67
CA LYS A 294 21.41 16.42 12.97
C LYS A 294 22.36 16.94 11.90
N SER A 295 21.93 17.07 10.64
CA SER A 295 22.81 17.53 9.55
C SER A 295 23.13 19.03 9.61
N ILE A 296 22.24 19.84 10.20
CA ILE A 296 22.45 21.29 10.34
C ILE A 296 23.53 21.59 11.39
N LYS A 297 23.58 20.83 12.50
CA LYS A 297 24.59 21.03 13.55
C LYS A 297 26.01 20.62 13.14
N ALA A 298 26.15 19.60 12.29
CA ALA A 298 27.46 19.13 11.84
C ALA A 298 28.13 20.06 10.81
N LYS A 299 27.38 20.99 10.21
CA LYS A 299 27.85 21.87 9.13
C LYS A 299 28.03 23.33 9.55
N SER A 300 27.95 23.65 10.84
CA SER A 300 28.45 24.92 11.36
C SER A 300 29.94 24.72 11.63
N PRO A 301 30.85 25.07 10.68
CA PRO A 301 32.26 25.12 11.02
C PRO A 301 32.35 26.05 12.22
N ALA A 302 32.96 25.56 13.31
CA ALA A 302 33.43 26.42 14.39
C ALA A 302 34.01 27.66 13.72
N ALA A 303 33.42 28.82 14.02
CA ALA A 303 33.84 30.09 13.47
C ALA A 303 35.36 30.09 13.48
N VAL A 304 35.96 30.01 12.28
CA VAL A 304 37.39 30.21 12.12
C VAL A 304 37.57 31.61 12.66
N SER A 305 38.07 31.69 13.90
CA SER A 305 38.54 32.91 14.50
C SER A 305 39.63 33.38 13.57
N VAL A 306 39.26 34.25 12.63
CA VAL A 306 40.20 35.05 11.86
C VAL A 306 40.95 35.85 12.91
N VAL A 307 42.11 35.34 13.31
CA VAL A 307 43.11 36.10 14.03
C VAL A 307 43.49 37.20 13.05
N VAL A 308 42.92 38.37 13.26
CA VAL A 308 43.36 39.60 12.62
C VAL A 308 44.70 39.91 13.25
N ASP A 309 45.78 39.44 12.62
CA ASP A 309 47.11 39.95 12.90
C ASP A 309 47.13 41.42 12.47
N SER A 310 46.92 42.30 13.44
CA SER A 310 47.21 43.71 13.34
C SER A 310 48.72 43.88 13.17
N ALA A 311 49.19 43.84 11.93
CA ALA A 311 50.52 44.32 11.55
C ALA A 311 50.56 45.85 11.73
N ALA A 312 50.75 46.26 12.98
CA ALA A 312 51.19 47.59 13.34
C ALA A 312 52.68 47.72 12.99
N GLY A 313 52.95 48.54 11.97
CA GLY A 313 54.15 49.38 11.88
C GLY A 313 55.49 48.71 11.60
N ARG A 314 56.16 49.17 10.54
CA ARG A 314 57.43 49.91 10.61
C ARG A 314 57.99 50.22 9.21
N PHE A 315 58.23 51.52 9.02
CA PHE A 315 59.07 52.23 8.02
C PHE A 315 58.62 52.23 6.56
#